data_AF-A0A850A2D2-F1
#
_entry.id   AF-A0A850A2D2-F1
#
_cell.length_a   1.000
_cell.length_b   1.000
_cell.length_c   1.000
_cell.angle_alpha   90.00
_cell.angle_beta   90.00
_cell.angle_gamma   90.00
#
_symmetry.space_group_name_H-M   'P 1'
#
loop_
_entity.id
_entity.type
_entity.pdbx_description
1 polymer ?
#
loop_
_entity_poly.entity_id
_entity_poly.type
_entity_poly.pdbx_seq_one_letter_code
_entity_poly.pdbx_strand_id
1 'polypeptide(L)'
;MLPPPSPPRFAQVVVLLPIDQRVRETQKRQGGETLIDFSPESQVFTYGIPRGMVGHYHPGQVVWVPFGRARQQGVILQLCETAPAGLSLKPLDEPVSAGPVLTAIQLELALWLSRHYLAPLSECVKLILPPGFGARSQVLVEYAEDAPIRAAELSPAQQALLLRLRRAPMLLSELRQIDRRLAADDVLGALLQDGLVRLRHQVQGRVQPRAQRQRHVRLLLPPDQVE
;
A
#
# COMPACT_ATOMS: atom_id res chain seq x y z
N MET A 1 37.31 -3.23 -18.36
CA MET A 1 36.53 -3.38 -17.11
C MET A 1 35.35 -2.43 -17.20
N LEU A 2 34.12 -2.93 -17.30
CA LEU A 2 32.94 -2.08 -17.10
C LEU A 2 32.94 -1.61 -15.63
N PRO A 3 32.57 -0.36 -15.33
CA PRO A 3 32.34 0.06 -13.96
C PRO A 3 31.25 -0.83 -13.32
N PRO A 4 31.34 -1.11 -12.01
CA PRO A 4 30.29 -1.85 -11.32
C PRO A 4 28.94 -1.13 -11.51
N PRO A 5 27.84 -1.89 -11.72
CA PRO A 5 26.52 -1.29 -11.89
C PRO A 5 26.20 -0.43 -10.67
N SER A 6 25.61 0.75 -10.92
CA SER A 6 25.27 1.65 -9.83
C SER A 6 24.17 1.01 -8.97
N PRO A 7 24.19 1.17 -7.64
CA PRO A 7 23.15 0.59 -6.82
C PRO A 7 21.78 1.16 -7.24
N PRO A 8 20.73 0.32 -7.34
CA PRO A 8 19.41 0.80 -7.71
C PRO A 8 18.94 1.85 -6.71
N ARG A 9 18.40 2.95 -7.23
CA ARG A 9 17.97 4.12 -6.44
C ARG A 9 16.45 4.27 -6.40
N PHE A 10 15.75 3.55 -7.27
CA PHE A 10 14.31 3.64 -7.45
C PHE A 10 13.69 2.25 -7.57
N ALA A 11 12.41 2.16 -7.28
CA ALA A 11 11.61 0.96 -7.44
C ALA A 11 10.34 1.30 -8.21
N GLN A 12 10.02 0.46 -9.20
CA GLN A 12 8.72 0.47 -9.85
C GLN A 12 7.80 -0.49 -9.13
N VAL A 13 6.70 0.03 -8.62
CA VAL A 13 5.77 -0.69 -7.74
C VAL A 13 4.38 -0.64 -8.32
N VAL A 14 3.77 -1.83 -8.46
CA VAL A 14 2.33 -1.91 -8.68
C VAL A 14 1.61 -1.79 -7.34
N VAL A 15 0.74 -0.79 -7.21
CA VAL A 15 -0.01 -0.54 -5.97
C VAL A 15 -1.29 -1.37 -5.98
N LEU A 16 -1.57 -2.10 -4.89
CA LEU A 16 -2.69 -3.04 -4.80
C LEU A 16 -4.02 -2.34 -4.50
N LEU A 17 -4.46 -1.50 -5.45
CA LEU A 17 -5.72 -0.76 -5.39
C LEU A 17 -6.92 -1.68 -5.68
N PRO A 18 -8.12 -1.42 -5.10
CA PRO A 18 -9.35 -2.10 -5.51
C PRO A 18 -9.82 -1.59 -6.88
N ILE A 19 -10.57 -2.43 -7.59
CA ILE A 19 -11.19 -2.09 -8.89
C ILE A 19 -11.98 -0.77 -8.84
N ASP A 20 -12.64 -0.46 -7.71
CA ASP A 20 -13.50 0.72 -7.59
C ASP A 20 -12.72 2.04 -7.44
N GLN A 21 -11.43 1.98 -7.11
CA GLN A 21 -10.60 3.19 -7.01
C GLN A 21 -10.00 3.52 -8.36
N ARG A 22 -10.73 4.35 -9.12
CA ARG A 22 -10.15 5.04 -10.27
C ARG A 22 -8.98 5.90 -9.80
N VAL A 23 -7.77 5.58 -10.29
CA VAL A 23 -6.67 6.54 -10.29
C VAL A 23 -7.18 7.75 -11.08
N ARG A 24 -7.42 8.88 -10.39
CA ARG A 24 -7.79 10.12 -11.06
C ARG A 24 -6.58 10.57 -11.86
N GLU A 25 -6.52 10.20 -13.12
CA GLU A 25 -5.60 10.83 -14.06
C GLU A 25 -5.86 12.33 -14.05
N THR A 26 -4.82 13.07 -13.70
CA THR A 26 -4.81 14.52 -13.88
C THR A 26 -4.50 14.75 -15.35
N GLN A 27 -5.50 14.61 -16.23
CA GLN A 27 -5.37 15.05 -17.62
C GLN A 27 -6.49 16.02 -18.01
N LYS A 28 -6.01 17.12 -18.59
CA LYS A 28 -6.71 18.30 -19.04
C LYS A 28 -7.74 17.88 -20.10
N ARG A 29 -9.02 18.14 -19.85
CA ARG A 29 -10.09 17.93 -20.85
C ARG A 29 -9.81 18.76 -22.10
N GLN A 30 -9.46 18.10 -23.20
CA GLN A 30 -9.70 18.59 -24.55
C GLN A 30 -10.31 17.45 -25.37
N GLY A 31 -11.55 17.66 -25.84
CA GLY A 31 -12.17 16.87 -26.91
C GLY A 31 -12.68 15.46 -26.54
N GLY A 32 -13.95 15.37 -26.14
CA GLY A 32 -14.96 14.42 -26.64
C GLY A 32 -14.79 12.89 -26.54
N GLU A 33 -13.60 12.32 -26.44
CA GLU A 33 -13.38 10.87 -26.46
C GLU A 33 -12.64 10.45 -25.19
N THR A 34 -13.31 9.68 -24.33
CA THR A 34 -12.63 9.05 -23.19
C THR A 34 -11.94 7.79 -23.71
N LEU A 35 -10.78 7.96 -24.34
CA LEU A 35 -9.86 6.85 -24.57
C LEU A 35 -9.31 6.44 -23.20
N ILE A 36 -9.81 5.35 -22.65
CA ILE A 36 -9.21 4.73 -21.47
C ILE A 36 -7.93 4.04 -21.98
N ASP A 37 -6.78 4.67 -21.79
CA ASP A 37 -5.50 4.05 -22.10
C ASP A 37 -5.26 2.91 -21.10
N PHE A 38 -5.58 1.68 -21.52
CA PHE A 38 -5.41 0.49 -20.72
C PHE A 38 -4.01 -0.09 -20.90
N SER A 39 -3.00 0.65 -20.43
CA SER A 39 -1.65 0.09 -20.29
C SER A 39 -1.45 -0.43 -18.86
N PRO A 40 -0.89 -1.63 -18.64
CA PRO A 40 -0.49 -2.10 -17.31
C PRO A 40 0.41 -1.09 -16.59
N GLU A 41 1.16 -0.31 -17.36
CA GLU A 41 2.08 0.72 -16.86
C GLU A 41 1.34 1.88 -16.17
N SER A 42 0.05 2.08 -16.45
CA SER A 42 -0.79 3.07 -15.76
C SER A 42 -0.95 2.81 -14.25
N GLN A 43 -0.68 1.58 -13.80
CA GLN A 43 -0.75 1.16 -12.41
C GLN A 43 0.62 0.95 -11.76
N VAL A 44 1.69 1.31 -12.47
CA VAL A 44 3.07 1.20 -11.99
C VAL A 44 3.55 2.59 -11.57
N PHE A 45 3.91 2.71 -10.30
CA PHE A 45 4.36 3.95 -9.69
C PHE A 45 5.84 3.85 -9.35
N THR A 46 6.59 4.92 -9.61
CA THR A 46 8.03 4.97 -9.29
C THR A 46 8.23 5.61 -7.91
N TYR A 47 8.98 4.94 -7.05
CA TYR A 47 9.34 5.38 -5.71
C TYR A 47 10.85 5.44 -5.53
N GLY A 48 11.32 6.35 -4.68
CA GLY A 48 12.73 6.42 -4.29
C GLY A 48 13.07 5.38 -3.22
N ILE A 49 14.24 4.75 -3.32
CA ILE A 49 14.76 3.86 -2.28
C ILE A 49 15.48 4.71 -1.23
N PRO A 50 15.08 4.65 0.05
CA PRO A 50 15.80 5.35 1.12
C PRO A 50 17.27 4.92 1.18
N ARG A 51 18.19 5.86 1.40
CA ARG A 51 19.66 5.59 1.37
C ARG A 51 20.10 4.46 2.31
N GLY A 52 19.46 4.32 3.47
CA GLY A 52 19.76 3.27 4.45
C GLY A 52 19.15 1.90 4.15
N MET A 53 18.33 1.78 3.09
CA MET A 53 17.61 0.55 2.74
C MET A 53 17.99 0.02 1.36
N VAL A 54 19.08 0.51 0.78
CA VAL A 54 19.65 -0.05 -0.45
C VAL A 54 19.98 -1.53 -0.19
N GLY A 55 19.57 -2.40 -1.12
CA GLY A 55 19.75 -3.85 -0.99
C GLY A 55 18.73 -4.59 -0.12
N HIS A 56 17.79 -3.90 0.52
CA HIS A 56 16.72 -4.52 1.34
C HIS A 56 15.43 -4.79 0.54
N TYR A 57 15.42 -4.37 -0.72
CA TYR A 57 14.28 -4.47 -1.62
C TYR A 57 14.62 -5.36 -2.79
N HIS A 58 13.67 -6.22 -3.18
CA HIS A 58 13.81 -7.14 -4.30
C HIS A 58 12.54 -7.14 -5.17
N PRO A 59 12.66 -7.37 -6.49
CA PRO A 59 11.51 -7.67 -7.34
C PRO A 59 10.68 -8.81 -6.76
N GLY A 60 9.35 -8.66 -6.74
CA GLY A 60 8.41 -9.63 -6.18
C GLY A 60 8.16 -9.48 -4.69
N GLN A 61 8.82 -8.53 -4.01
CA GLN A 61 8.61 -8.24 -2.59
C GLN A 61 7.42 -7.32 -2.38
N VAL A 62 6.66 -7.57 -1.30
CA VAL A 62 5.56 -6.70 -0.89
C VAL A 62 6.10 -5.60 0.01
N VAL A 63 5.74 -4.37 -0.29
CA VAL A 63 6.20 -3.16 0.42
C VAL A 63 5.02 -2.26 0.76
N TRP A 64 5.14 -1.51 1.85
CA TRP A 64 4.28 -0.36 2.07
C TRP A 64 4.74 0.80 1.20
N VAL A 65 3.78 1.51 0.61
CA VAL A 65 4.05 2.73 -0.14
C VAL A 65 3.08 3.85 0.23
N PRO A 66 3.54 5.10 0.24
CA PRO A 66 2.65 6.25 0.39
C PRO A 66 1.83 6.41 -0.90
N PHE A 67 0.50 6.37 -0.77
CA PHE A 67 -0.42 6.54 -1.90
C PHE A 67 -1.58 7.47 -1.52
N GLY A 68 -1.59 8.66 -2.13
CA GLY A 68 -2.51 9.74 -1.74
C GLY A 68 -2.28 10.17 -0.28
N ARG A 69 -3.32 10.03 0.55
CA ARG A 69 -3.34 10.36 1.99
C ARG A 69 -3.19 9.14 2.91
N ALA A 70 -2.97 7.95 2.35
CA ALA A 70 -2.87 6.70 3.10
C ALA A 70 -1.63 5.89 2.67
N ARG A 71 -1.37 4.79 3.37
CA ARG A 71 -0.38 3.78 2.95
C ARG A 71 -1.08 2.59 2.33
N GLN A 72 -0.54 2.10 1.23
CA GLN A 72 -1.04 0.92 0.51
C GLN A 72 0.07 -0.11 0.38
N GLN A 73 -0.30 -1.39 0.33
CA GLN A 73 0.64 -2.41 -0.09
C GLN A 73 0.83 -2.33 -1.60
N GLY A 74 2.08 -2.51 -2.03
CA GLY A 74 2.44 -2.67 -3.43
C GLY A 74 3.44 -3.81 -3.58
N VAL A 75 3.60 -4.28 -4.82
CA VAL A 75 4.61 -5.27 -5.18
C VAL A 75 5.66 -4.61 -6.05
N ILE A 76 6.93 -4.78 -5.71
CA ILE A 76 8.04 -4.29 -6.53
C ILE A 76 8.09 -5.12 -7.81
N LEU A 77 7.93 -4.49 -8.97
CA LEU A 77 8.08 -5.17 -10.26
C LEU A 77 9.56 -5.21 -10.66
N GLN A 78 10.24 -4.09 -10.52
CA GLN A 78 11.65 -3.95 -10.85
C GLN A 78 12.31 -2.82 -10.06
N LEU A 79 13.64 -2.86 -10.00
CA LEU A 79 14.47 -1.82 -9.40
C LEU A 79 15.20 -1.07 -10.52
N CYS A 80 15.28 0.24 -10.42
CA CYS A 80 15.82 1.11 -11.46
C CYS A 80 16.92 2.03 -10.92
N GLU A 81 17.91 2.33 -11.76
CA GLU A 81 18.97 3.29 -11.45
C GLU A 81 18.54 4.73 -11.70
N THR A 82 17.68 4.94 -12.71
CA THR A 82 17.19 6.25 -13.13
C THR A 82 15.70 6.40 -12.84
N ALA A 83 15.29 7.63 -12.56
CA ALA A 83 13.90 8.02 -12.40
C ALA A 83 13.45 8.85 -13.61
N PRO A 84 12.13 8.94 -13.88
CA PRO A 84 11.61 9.88 -14.85
C PRO A 84 12.04 11.32 -14.49
N ALA A 85 12.48 12.08 -15.49
CA ALA A 85 12.98 13.43 -15.28
C ALA A 85 11.89 14.39 -14.79
N GLY A 86 12.26 15.32 -13.90
CA GLY A 86 11.38 16.40 -13.45
C GLY A 86 10.34 16.01 -12.39
N LEU A 87 10.40 14.82 -11.80
CA LEU A 87 9.46 14.37 -10.76
C LEU A 87 10.13 14.28 -9.38
N SER A 88 9.46 14.84 -8.37
CA SER A 88 9.79 14.60 -6.96
C SER A 88 9.15 13.29 -6.52
N LEU A 89 9.97 12.24 -6.39
CA LEU A 89 9.49 10.91 -6.00
C LEU A 89 9.36 10.78 -4.49
N LYS A 90 8.28 10.12 -4.05
CA LYS A 90 8.12 9.74 -2.64
C LYS A 90 9.03 8.55 -2.32
N PRO A 91 9.57 8.45 -1.10
CA PRO A 91 10.32 7.27 -0.68
C PRO A 91 9.40 6.05 -0.53
N LEU A 92 9.95 4.85 -0.74
CA LEU A 92 9.35 3.61 -0.26
C LEU A 92 9.27 3.63 1.28
N ASP A 93 8.18 3.08 1.82
CA ASP A 93 8.09 2.74 3.24
C ASP A 93 8.67 1.32 3.45
N GLU A 94 8.45 0.74 4.63
CA GLU A 94 9.02 -0.54 5.04
C GLU A 94 8.53 -1.77 4.22
N PRO A 95 9.40 -2.79 4.02
CA PRO A 95 8.99 -4.08 3.50
C PRO A 95 7.95 -4.76 4.39
N VAL A 96 6.94 -5.38 3.78
CA VAL A 96 5.95 -6.21 4.47
C VAL A 96 6.47 -7.64 4.66
N SER A 97 7.24 -8.13 3.69
CA SER A 97 7.87 -9.44 3.72
C SER A 97 9.39 -9.32 3.81
N ALA A 98 10.04 -10.30 4.44
CA ALA A 98 11.50 -10.36 4.58
C ALA A 98 12.23 -10.56 3.23
N GLY A 99 11.52 -11.00 2.19
CA GLY A 99 12.05 -11.22 0.85
C GLY A 99 10.93 -11.27 -0.19
N PRO A 100 11.27 -11.59 -1.46
CA PRO A 100 10.29 -11.66 -2.53
C PRO A 100 9.27 -12.78 -2.27
N VAL A 101 7.99 -12.45 -2.37
CA VAL A 101 6.88 -13.41 -2.25
C VAL A 101 6.41 -13.90 -3.62
N LEU A 102 6.72 -13.15 -4.68
CA LEU A 102 6.50 -13.54 -6.06
C LEU A 102 7.84 -13.79 -6.75
N THR A 103 7.88 -14.83 -7.57
CA THR A 103 9.01 -15.13 -8.45
C THR A 103 8.98 -14.26 -9.71
N ALA A 104 10.10 -14.21 -10.44
CA ALA A 104 10.15 -13.50 -11.73
C ALA A 104 9.10 -14.01 -12.72
N ILE A 105 8.93 -15.33 -12.84
CA ILE A 105 7.92 -15.96 -13.72
C ILE A 105 6.50 -15.55 -13.30
N GLN A 106 6.23 -15.43 -12.01
CA GLN A 106 4.93 -14.98 -11.51
C GLN A 106 4.65 -13.51 -11.82
N LEU A 107 5.68 -12.65 -11.76
CA LEU A 107 5.56 -11.25 -12.17
C LEU A 107 5.31 -11.13 -13.68
N GLU A 108 6.04 -11.90 -14.49
CA GLU A 108 5.82 -11.98 -15.94
C GLU A 108 4.42 -12.46 -16.28
N LEU A 109 3.92 -13.48 -15.57
CA LEU A 109 2.55 -13.97 -15.71
C LEU A 109 1.52 -12.87 -15.37
N ALA A 110 1.73 -12.11 -14.29
CA ALA A 110 0.83 -11.01 -13.94
C ALA A 110 0.77 -9.94 -15.03
N LEU A 111 1.93 -9.57 -15.58
CA LEU A 111 2.04 -8.62 -16.70
C LEU A 111 1.38 -9.16 -17.97
N TRP A 112 1.59 -10.44 -18.28
CA TRP A 112 0.96 -11.11 -19.41
C TRP A 112 -0.57 -11.12 -19.27
N LEU A 113 -1.09 -11.49 -18.09
CA LEU A 113 -2.54 -11.47 -17.82
C LEU A 113 -3.13 -10.07 -18.02
N SER A 114 -2.47 -9.04 -17.48
CA SER A 114 -2.92 -7.66 -17.59
C SER A 114 -2.96 -7.19 -19.05
N ARG A 115 -1.93 -7.49 -19.83
CA ARG A 115 -1.84 -7.13 -21.25
C ARG A 115 -2.83 -7.92 -22.10
N HIS A 116 -2.93 -9.22 -21.89
CA HIS A 116 -3.72 -10.12 -22.73
C HIS A 116 -5.23 -9.95 -22.49
N TYR A 117 -5.65 -9.78 -21.23
CA TYR A 117 -7.06 -9.67 -20.87
C TYR A 117 -7.51 -8.23 -20.62
N LEU A 118 -6.65 -7.24 -20.84
CA LEU A 118 -6.93 -5.83 -20.52
C LEU A 118 -7.48 -5.68 -19.10
N ALA A 119 -6.87 -6.41 -18.16
CA ALA A 119 -7.28 -6.46 -16.75
C ALA A 119 -6.30 -5.67 -15.87
N PRO A 120 -6.74 -5.06 -14.75
CA PRO A 120 -5.87 -4.19 -13.97
C PRO A 120 -4.68 -4.97 -13.41
N LEU A 121 -3.47 -4.47 -13.59
CA LEU A 121 -2.26 -5.17 -13.15
C LEU A 121 -2.30 -5.47 -11.65
N SER A 122 -2.87 -4.55 -10.85
CA SER A 122 -3.04 -4.77 -9.41
C SER A 122 -3.89 -6.01 -9.08
N GLU A 123 -4.92 -6.29 -9.88
CA GLU A 123 -5.79 -7.46 -9.70
C GLU A 123 -5.11 -8.74 -10.19
N CYS A 124 -4.43 -8.68 -11.35
CA CYS A 124 -3.63 -9.81 -11.83
C CYS A 124 -2.57 -10.23 -10.80
N VAL A 125 -1.91 -9.27 -10.17
CA VAL A 125 -0.92 -9.52 -9.11
C VAL A 125 -1.58 -10.10 -7.85
N LYS A 126 -2.74 -9.58 -7.42
CA LYS A 126 -3.49 -10.13 -6.29
C LYS A 126 -3.89 -11.58 -6.47
N LEU A 127 -4.23 -12.01 -7.69
CA LEU A 127 -4.59 -13.40 -7.97
C LEU A 127 -3.43 -14.38 -7.74
N ILE A 128 -2.19 -13.92 -7.90
CA ILE A 128 -0.98 -14.74 -7.76
C ILE A 128 -0.40 -14.62 -6.34
N LEU A 129 -0.66 -13.51 -5.64
CA LEU A 129 -0.18 -13.29 -4.29
C LEU A 129 -0.73 -14.34 -3.30
N PRO A 130 0.11 -14.81 -2.36
CA PRO A 130 -0.38 -15.63 -1.25
C PRO A 130 -1.46 -14.89 -0.44
N PRO A 131 -2.36 -15.62 0.22
CA PRO A 131 -3.35 -15.01 1.11
C PRO A 131 -2.67 -14.26 2.26
N GLY A 132 -3.23 -13.12 2.66
CA GLY A 132 -2.70 -12.26 3.72
C GLY A 132 -1.93 -11.02 3.24
N PHE A 133 -1.72 -10.89 1.93
CA PHE A 133 -1.24 -9.68 1.26
C PHE A 133 -2.38 -8.91 0.58
N GLY A 134 -2.15 -7.64 0.21
CA GLY A 134 -3.19 -6.73 -0.30
C GLY A 134 -3.92 -5.96 0.81
N ALA A 135 -3.38 -5.96 2.02
CA ALA A 135 -3.93 -5.24 3.15
C ALA A 135 -3.76 -3.73 2.99
N ARG A 136 -4.69 -2.95 3.54
CA ARG A 136 -4.61 -1.49 3.58
C ARG A 136 -4.32 -1.02 4.97
N SER A 137 -3.46 -0.01 5.08
CA SER A 137 -3.35 0.75 6.32
C SER A 137 -4.51 1.74 6.36
N GLN A 138 -5.37 1.59 7.35
CA GLN A 138 -6.38 2.57 7.71
C GLN A 138 -5.87 3.38 8.91
N VAL A 139 -6.24 4.65 8.94
CA VAL A 139 -5.92 5.53 10.07
C VAL A 139 -7.08 5.47 11.05
N LEU A 140 -6.83 4.90 12.22
CA LEU A 140 -7.73 4.93 13.35
C LEU A 140 -7.45 6.19 14.16
N VAL A 141 -8.51 6.94 14.46
CA VAL A 141 -8.47 8.15 15.28
C VAL A 141 -8.96 7.75 16.67
N GLU A 142 -8.12 7.93 17.68
CA GLU A 142 -8.35 7.50 19.05
C GLU A 142 -8.40 8.72 19.97
N TYR A 143 -9.31 8.70 20.96
CA TYR A 143 -9.30 9.69 22.03
C TYR A 143 -8.12 9.43 22.97
N ALA A 144 -7.38 10.47 23.34
CA ALA A 144 -6.32 10.37 24.33
C ALA A 144 -6.87 10.77 25.71
N GLU A 145 -6.95 9.80 26.63
CA GLU A 145 -7.53 10.03 27.96
C GLU A 145 -6.65 10.90 28.87
N ASP A 146 -5.36 10.99 28.57
CA ASP A 146 -4.35 11.57 29.46
C ASP A 146 -4.19 13.09 29.32
N ALA A 147 -4.83 13.72 28.32
CA ALA A 147 -4.64 15.13 28.03
C ALA A 147 -5.66 16.02 28.75
N PRO A 148 -5.22 17.13 29.40
CA PRO A 148 -6.13 18.03 30.11
C PRO A 148 -7.06 18.75 29.12
N ILE A 149 -8.36 18.49 29.21
CA ILE A 149 -9.37 19.13 28.34
C ILE A 149 -9.64 20.55 28.85
N ARG A 150 -9.28 21.56 28.06
CA ARG A 150 -9.72 22.94 28.26
C ARG A 150 -10.89 23.25 27.35
N ALA A 151 -12.10 22.93 27.80
CA ALA A 151 -13.33 23.04 27.00
C ALA A 151 -13.56 24.44 26.39
N ALA A 152 -13.07 25.50 27.04
CA ALA A 152 -13.17 26.89 26.57
C ALA A 152 -12.29 27.21 25.35
N GLU A 153 -11.26 26.41 25.08
CA GLU A 153 -10.35 26.59 23.95
C GLU A 153 -10.78 25.75 22.73
N LEU A 154 -11.79 24.89 22.89
CA LEU A 154 -12.24 23.98 21.85
C LEU A 154 -13.38 24.57 21.01
N SER A 155 -13.23 24.51 19.69
CA SER A 155 -14.30 24.82 18.75
C SER A 155 -15.46 23.80 18.86
N PRO A 156 -16.68 24.17 18.44
CA PRO A 156 -17.81 23.23 18.42
C PRO A 156 -17.52 21.94 17.63
N ALA A 157 -16.73 22.04 16.54
CA ALA A 157 -16.33 20.88 15.76
C ALA A 157 -15.35 19.97 16.52
N GLN A 158 -14.39 20.54 17.24
CA GLN A 158 -13.46 19.79 18.09
C GLN A 158 -14.19 19.09 19.24
N GLN A 159 -15.10 19.77 19.93
CA GLN A 159 -15.93 19.18 20.98
C GLN A 159 -16.78 18.03 20.43
N ALA A 160 -17.44 18.22 19.29
CA ALA A 160 -18.26 17.21 18.64
C ALA A 160 -17.47 15.97 18.18
N LEU A 161 -16.21 16.16 17.78
CA LEU A 161 -15.30 15.07 17.45
C LEU A 161 -14.89 14.29 18.71
N LEU A 162 -14.44 14.98 19.77
CA LEU A 162 -14.03 14.33 21.02
C LEU A 162 -15.16 13.53 21.66
N LEU A 163 -16.39 14.07 21.69
CA LEU A 163 -17.56 13.34 22.21
C LEU A 163 -17.84 12.03 21.47
N ARG A 164 -17.53 11.96 20.16
CA ARG A 164 -17.64 10.73 19.38
C ARG A 164 -16.52 9.77 19.71
N LEU A 165 -15.27 10.24 19.71
CA LEU A 165 -14.09 9.42 19.96
C LEU A 165 -14.03 8.86 21.39
N ARG A 166 -14.65 9.52 22.37
CA ARG A 166 -14.80 9.00 23.74
C ARG A 166 -15.70 7.76 23.82
N ARG A 167 -16.58 7.53 22.84
CA ARG A 167 -17.45 6.35 22.81
C ARG A 167 -16.73 5.14 22.22
N ALA A 168 -16.02 5.38 21.12
CA ALA A 168 -15.20 4.38 20.46
C ALA A 168 -14.21 5.07 19.52
N PRO A 169 -13.02 4.48 19.30
CA PRO A 169 -12.13 4.92 18.24
C PRO A 169 -12.80 4.72 16.87
N MET A 170 -12.52 5.62 15.92
CA MET A 170 -13.17 5.62 14.61
C MET A 170 -12.15 5.69 13.49
N LEU A 171 -12.45 5.08 12.34
CA LEU A 171 -11.59 5.24 11.17
C LEU A 171 -11.72 6.67 10.63
N LEU A 172 -10.59 7.25 10.21
CA LEU A 172 -10.57 8.58 9.59
C LEU A 172 -11.48 8.65 8.35
N SER A 173 -11.61 7.55 7.61
CA SER A 173 -12.54 7.43 6.48
C SER A 173 -14.00 7.50 6.91
N GLU A 174 -14.37 6.87 8.04
CA GLU A 174 -15.74 6.91 8.57
C GLU A 174 -16.08 8.30 9.08
N LEU A 175 -15.16 8.95 9.79
CA LEU A 175 -15.32 10.34 10.23
C LEU A 175 -15.59 11.27 9.04
N ARG A 176 -14.83 11.12 7.94
CA ARG A 176 -15.03 11.91 6.70
C ARG A 176 -16.37 11.64 6.02
N GLN A 177 -16.91 10.42 6.13
CA GLN A 177 -18.20 10.07 5.56
C GLN A 177 -19.35 10.66 6.39
N ILE A 178 -19.23 10.63 7.72
CA ILE A 178 -20.22 11.17 8.64
C ILE A 178 -20.25 12.70 8.54
N ASP A 179 -19.09 13.33 8.71
CA ASP A 179 -18.95 14.78 8.59
C ASP A 179 -17.51 15.16 8.24
N ARG A 180 -17.33 15.72 7.03
CA ARG A 180 -16.03 16.18 6.54
C ARG A 180 -15.40 17.26 7.41
N ARG A 181 -16.20 18.07 8.12
CA ARG A 181 -15.71 19.14 8.99
C ARG A 181 -14.99 18.59 10.22
N LEU A 182 -15.46 17.46 10.76
CA LEU A 182 -14.82 16.80 11.90
C LEU A 182 -13.45 16.22 11.54
N ALA A 183 -13.26 15.84 10.27
CA ALA A 183 -12.01 15.28 9.75
C ALA A 183 -11.21 16.28 8.91
N ALA A 184 -11.46 17.57 9.10
CA ALA A 184 -10.69 18.65 8.49
C ALA A 184 -9.31 18.75 9.16
N ASP A 185 -8.31 19.16 8.38
CA ASP A 185 -6.91 19.13 8.82
C ASP A 185 -6.64 20.13 9.94
N ASP A 186 -7.37 21.25 10.00
CA ASP A 186 -7.33 22.25 11.08
C ASP A 186 -7.90 21.70 12.40
N VAL A 187 -9.03 20.99 12.33
CA VAL A 187 -9.68 20.39 13.52
C VAL A 187 -8.83 19.25 14.08
N LEU A 188 -8.43 18.30 13.23
CA LEU A 188 -7.60 17.17 13.64
C LEU A 188 -6.20 17.62 14.03
N GLY A 189 -5.62 18.58 13.31
CA GLY A 189 -4.28 19.10 13.57
C GLY A 189 -4.18 19.74 14.95
N ALA A 190 -5.13 20.59 15.32
CA ALA A 190 -5.17 21.21 16.65
C ALA A 190 -5.31 20.16 17.76
N LEU A 191 -6.25 19.20 17.63
CA LEU A 191 -6.45 18.15 18.63
C LEU A 191 -5.26 17.19 18.76
N LEU A 192 -4.49 16.99 17.68
CA LEU A 192 -3.24 16.23 17.71
C LEU A 192 -2.12 17.00 18.41
N GLN A 193 -2.03 18.31 18.17
CA GLN A 193 -1.06 19.19 18.84
C GLN A 193 -1.33 19.27 20.35
N ASP A 194 -2.60 19.37 20.74
CA ASP A 194 -3.03 19.39 22.13
C ASP A 194 -2.95 18.00 22.80
N GLY A 195 -2.62 16.97 22.04
CA GLY A 195 -2.50 15.59 22.53
C GLY A 195 -3.84 14.96 22.93
N LEU A 196 -4.98 15.57 22.58
CA LEU A 196 -6.34 15.09 22.89
C LEU A 196 -6.78 13.94 21.97
N VAL A 197 -6.12 13.78 20.83
CA VAL A 197 -6.37 12.72 19.86
C VAL A 197 -5.04 12.08 19.45
N ARG A 198 -5.06 10.77 19.19
CA ARG A 198 -3.93 10.01 18.65
C ARG A 198 -4.33 9.39 17.31
N LEU A 199 -3.39 9.38 16.37
CA LEU A 199 -3.55 8.64 15.11
C LEU A 199 -2.79 7.32 15.21
N ARG A 200 -3.50 6.21 15.01
CA ARG A 200 -2.91 4.88 14.95
C ARG A 200 -3.14 4.27 13.58
N HIS A 201 -2.09 3.72 12.99
CA HIS A 201 -2.21 2.94 11.77
C HIS A 201 -2.67 1.53 12.11
N GLN A 202 -3.82 1.11 11.57
CA GLN A 202 -4.33 -0.25 11.68
C GLN A 202 -4.34 -0.90 10.31
N VAL A 203 -3.85 -2.14 10.23
CA VAL A 203 -3.84 -2.91 8.98
C VAL A 203 -5.14 -3.72 8.88
N GLN A 204 -5.98 -3.41 7.89
CA GLN A 204 -7.20 -4.16 7.62
C GLN A 204 -6.86 -5.46 6.89
N GLY A 205 -7.37 -6.60 7.37
CA GLY A 205 -7.30 -7.87 6.63
C GLY A 205 -6.05 -8.71 6.85
N ARG A 206 -5.42 -8.68 8.04
CA ARG A 206 -4.46 -9.72 8.44
C ARG A 206 -5.20 -11.06 8.59
N VAL A 207 -5.43 -11.74 7.47
CA VAL A 207 -5.78 -13.17 7.49
C VAL A 207 -4.53 -13.87 7.99
N GLN A 208 -4.54 -14.38 9.22
CA GLN A 208 -3.47 -15.27 9.65
C GLN A 208 -3.54 -16.51 8.75
N PRO A 209 -2.51 -16.79 7.94
CA PRO A 209 -2.51 -17.99 7.13
C PRO A 209 -2.60 -19.17 8.08
N ARG A 210 -3.69 -19.94 7.99
CA ARG A 210 -3.85 -21.16 8.79
C ARG A 210 -2.83 -22.15 8.26
N ALA A 211 -1.75 -22.37 9.00
CA ALA A 211 -0.71 -23.31 8.60
C ALA A 211 -1.33 -24.71 8.41
N GLN A 212 -1.48 -25.14 7.16
CA GLN A 212 -1.93 -26.48 6.85
C GLN A 212 -0.71 -27.39 6.83
N ARG A 213 -0.61 -28.28 7.83
CA ARG A 213 0.40 -29.34 7.81
C ARG A 213 -0.01 -30.38 6.78
N GLN A 214 0.74 -30.48 5.68
CA GLN A 214 0.59 -31.56 4.73
C GLN A 214 1.60 -32.66 5.07
N ARG A 215 1.14 -33.92 5.15
CA ARG A 215 2.02 -35.09 5.33
C ARG A 215 2.46 -35.53 3.95
N HIS A 216 3.74 -35.38 3.64
CA HIS A 216 4.31 -35.91 2.41
C HIS A 216 4.95 -37.26 2.74
N VAL A 217 4.72 -38.24 1.87
CA VAL A 217 5.50 -39.48 1.85
C VAL A 217 6.37 -39.42 0.61
N ARG A 218 7.67 -39.59 0.81
CA ARG A 218 8.65 -39.74 -0.27
C ARG A 218 9.06 -41.21 -0.30
N LEU A 219 9.08 -41.80 -1.48
CA LEU A 219 9.69 -43.10 -1.71
C LEU A 219 11.16 -43.04 -1.30
N LEU A 220 11.56 -43.91 -0.36
CA LEU A 220 12.96 -44.06 0.03
C LEU A 220 13.77 -44.80 -1.04
N LEU A 221 13.08 -45.56 -1.90
CA LEU A 221 13.66 -46.28 -3.02
C LEU A 221 13.16 -45.68 -4.33
N PRO A 222 14.04 -45.37 -5.28
CA PRO A 222 13.66 -45.10 -6.66
C PRO A 222 12.80 -46.25 -7.23
N PRO A 223 11.80 -45.99 -8.09
CA PRO A 223 10.92 -47.03 -8.65
C PRO A 223 11.65 -48.10 -9.48
N ASP A 224 12.89 -47.81 -9.89
CA ASP A 224 13.83 -48.71 -10.56
C ASP A 224 14.52 -49.73 -9.62
N GLN A 225 14.30 -49.64 -8.31
CA GLN A 225 14.89 -50.54 -7.30
C GLN A 225 13.86 -51.40 -6.54
N VAL A 226 12.61 -51.45 -7.02
CA VAL A 226 11.54 -52.25 -6.42
C VAL A 226 11.16 -53.38 -7.40
N GLU A 227 11.92 -54.47 -7.36
CA GLU A 227 11.56 -55.79 -7.90
C GLU A 227 11.26 -56.77 -6.76
#